data_AF-A0A0V1K8C7-F1
#
_entry.id   AF-A0A0V1K8C7-F1
#
_cell.length_a   1.000
_cell.length_b   1.000
_cell.length_c   1.000
_cell.angle_alpha   90.00
_cell.angle_beta   90.00
_cell.angle_gamma   90.00
#
_symmetry.space_group_name_H-M   'P 1'
#
loop_
_entity.id
_entity.type
_entity.pdbx_description
1 polymer ?
#
loop_
_entity_poly.entity_id
_entity_poly.type
_entity_poly.pdbx_seq_one_letter_code
_entity_poly.pdbx_strand_id
1 'polypeptide(L)'
;MPDKRFIVYKLPGGKSSHYLLPNAAAAWTGAADIDAAQQPVHSTMNLYFASANKDRANIVAYSNYPPHFKFELPMSPGKGVIIAEEQNKGFWLVHTAKYFPNIAGTVATLFSNEKTTKDAAAFLCMSYSDVNLRAVAKIIDYEQPIIYFTQRSSVQATQAFYDSAEIQTLINGLHKYQPIGT
;
A
#
# COMPACT_ATOMS: atom_id res chain seq x y z
N MET A 1 -5.65 -2.91 14.56
CA MET A 1 -6.34 -2.47 13.34
C MET A 1 -7.79 -3.00 13.25
N PRO A 2 -8.79 -2.17 12.84
CA PRO A 2 -10.12 -2.65 12.44
C PRO A 2 -10.05 -3.38 11.09
N ASP A 3 -10.97 -4.33 10.86
CA ASP A 3 -11.08 -5.05 9.58
C ASP A 3 -11.29 -4.08 8.40
N LYS A 4 -10.39 -4.12 7.42
CA LYS A 4 -10.38 -3.27 6.23
C LYS A 4 -10.78 -4.09 5.02
N ARG A 5 -11.91 -3.76 4.44
CA ARG A 5 -12.36 -4.30 3.16
C ARG A 5 -13.02 -3.16 2.41
N PHE A 6 -12.49 -2.80 1.26
CA PHE A 6 -13.08 -1.74 0.44
C PHE A 6 -12.57 -1.79 -0.99
N ILE A 7 -13.36 -1.17 -1.88
CA ILE A 7 -12.93 -0.79 -3.23
C ILE A 7 -13.08 0.73 -3.34
N VAL A 8 -12.09 1.40 -3.93
CA VAL A 8 -12.16 2.83 -4.26
C VAL A 8 -11.83 3.03 -5.73
N TYR A 9 -12.59 3.88 -6.41
CA TYR A 9 -12.31 4.34 -7.75
C TYR A 9 -12.13 5.87 -7.74
N LYS A 10 -10.90 6.33 -7.98
CA LYS A 10 -10.53 7.75 -8.11
C LYS A 10 -10.73 8.19 -9.56
N LEU A 11 -11.49 9.25 -9.77
CA LEU A 11 -11.74 9.87 -11.07
C LEU A 11 -10.48 10.61 -11.58
N PRO A 12 -10.27 10.75 -12.90
CA PRO A 12 -9.15 11.51 -13.45
C PRO A 12 -9.27 13.02 -13.14
N GLY A 13 -8.16 13.74 -13.24
CA GLY A 13 -8.14 15.20 -13.13
C GLY A 13 -8.35 15.76 -11.73
N GLY A 14 -8.08 14.99 -10.68
CA GLY A 14 -8.26 15.43 -9.29
C GLY A 14 -8.27 14.32 -8.26
N LYS A 15 -8.92 14.61 -7.12
CA LYS A 15 -9.00 13.73 -5.95
C LYS A 15 -10.38 13.10 -5.75
N SER A 16 -11.38 13.54 -6.51
CA SER A 16 -12.73 12.99 -6.45
C SER A 16 -12.73 11.47 -6.66
N SER A 17 -13.47 10.76 -5.82
CA SER A 17 -13.53 9.31 -5.81
C SER A 17 -14.88 8.78 -5.35
N HIS A 18 -15.16 7.55 -5.73
CA HIS A 18 -16.26 6.73 -5.24
C HIS A 18 -15.70 5.53 -4.50
N TYR A 19 -16.42 5.02 -3.49
CA TYR A 19 -16.01 3.80 -2.82
C TYR A 19 -17.18 2.85 -2.53
N LEU A 20 -16.83 1.60 -2.27
CA LEU A 20 -17.72 0.53 -1.81
C LEU A 20 -17.16 -0.06 -0.51
N LEU A 21 -18.04 -0.17 0.49
CA LEU A 21 -17.76 -0.85 1.76
C LEU A 21 -18.64 -2.11 1.88
N PRO A 22 -18.18 -3.17 2.59
CA PRO A 22 -18.92 -4.42 2.75
C PRO A 22 -20.35 -4.25 3.26
N ASN A 23 -20.54 -3.29 4.17
CA ASN A 23 -21.83 -3.07 4.83
C ASN A 23 -22.69 -2.00 4.12
N ALA A 24 -22.17 -1.37 3.07
CA ALA A 24 -22.87 -0.37 2.24
C ALA A 24 -23.21 -0.93 0.84
N ALA A 25 -23.23 -2.26 0.70
CA ALA A 25 -23.13 -3.01 -0.56
C ALA A 25 -24.23 -2.82 -1.62
N ALA A 26 -25.16 -1.88 -1.43
CA ALA A 26 -26.23 -1.63 -2.41
C ALA A 26 -25.84 -0.66 -3.54
N ALA A 27 -24.87 0.23 -3.33
CA ALA A 27 -24.43 1.20 -4.35
C ALA A 27 -23.06 1.82 -4.01
N TRP A 28 -22.39 2.36 -5.04
CA TRP A 28 -21.24 3.25 -4.87
C TRP A 28 -21.65 4.52 -4.13
N THR A 29 -20.76 5.06 -3.30
CA THR A 29 -21.00 6.34 -2.64
C THR A 29 -21.04 7.50 -3.61
N GLY A 30 -21.63 8.62 -3.18
CA GLY A 30 -21.41 9.91 -3.83
C GLY A 30 -19.93 10.28 -3.87
N ALA A 31 -19.58 11.17 -4.81
CA ALA A 31 -18.22 11.63 -5.00
C ALA A 31 -17.69 12.37 -3.76
N ALA A 32 -16.47 12.02 -3.34
CA ALA A 32 -15.73 12.72 -2.29
C ALA A 32 -14.22 12.65 -2.56
N ASP A 33 -13.47 13.61 -2.03
CA ASP A 33 -12.02 13.63 -2.17
C ASP A 33 -11.37 12.46 -1.43
N ILE A 34 -10.61 11.63 -2.15
CA ILE A 34 -9.99 10.37 -1.69
C ILE A 34 -9.06 10.54 -0.48
N ASP A 35 -8.51 11.73 -0.28
CA ASP A 35 -7.61 12.08 0.82
C ASP A 35 -8.32 12.77 1.98
N ALA A 36 -9.65 12.91 1.96
CA ALA A 36 -10.39 13.34 3.14
C ALA A 36 -10.27 12.29 4.26
N ALA A 37 -10.18 12.75 5.51
CA ALA A 37 -9.78 11.92 6.66
C ALA A 37 -10.58 10.61 6.81
N GLN A 38 -11.87 10.64 6.48
CA GLN A 38 -12.81 9.54 6.67
C GLN A 38 -12.89 8.60 5.46
N GLN A 39 -12.19 8.90 4.38
CA GLN A 39 -12.15 8.02 3.22
C GLN A 39 -11.39 6.73 3.52
N PRO A 40 -11.75 5.61 2.86
CA PRO A 40 -11.15 4.32 3.17
C PRO A 40 -9.63 4.28 2.95
N VAL A 41 -9.13 4.84 1.84
CA VAL A 41 -7.69 4.88 1.55
C VAL A 41 -6.94 5.75 2.56
N HIS A 42 -7.41 6.99 2.81
CA HIS A 42 -6.79 7.88 3.78
C HIS A 42 -6.75 7.26 5.17
N SER A 43 -7.90 6.86 5.72
CA SER A 43 -7.99 6.31 7.08
C SER A 43 -7.18 5.02 7.25
N THR A 44 -7.02 4.23 6.19
CA THR A 44 -6.21 3.00 6.20
C THR A 44 -4.72 3.32 6.20
N MET A 45 -4.26 4.20 5.32
CA MET A 45 -2.86 4.62 5.27
C MET A 45 -2.46 5.42 6.51
N ASN A 46 -3.37 6.20 7.10
CA ASN A 46 -3.10 6.99 8.28
C ASN A 46 -2.71 6.14 9.50
N LEU A 47 -3.12 4.87 9.55
CA LEU A 47 -2.71 3.96 10.63
C LEU A 47 -1.20 3.78 10.69
N TYR A 48 -0.53 3.82 9.54
CA TYR A 48 0.93 3.83 9.47
C TYR A 48 1.52 5.22 9.73
N PHE A 49 0.97 6.27 9.10
CA PHE A 49 1.54 7.61 9.18
C PHE A 49 1.31 8.31 10.52
N ALA A 50 0.43 7.79 11.37
CA ALA A 50 0.30 8.22 12.75
C ALA A 50 1.65 8.02 13.47
N SER A 51 2.16 9.10 14.10
CA SER A 51 3.55 9.20 14.59
C SER A 51 4.00 8.07 15.53
N ALA A 52 3.09 7.44 16.26
CA ALA A 52 3.40 6.34 17.18
C ALA A 52 3.52 4.95 16.51
N ASN A 53 3.12 4.82 15.24
CA ASN A 53 3.04 3.53 14.55
C ASN A 53 4.06 3.38 13.41
N LYS A 54 4.68 4.49 12.99
CA LYS A 54 5.52 4.51 11.78
C LYS A 54 6.68 3.53 11.87
N ASP A 55 7.32 3.37 13.02
CA ASP A 55 8.44 2.43 13.21
C ASP A 55 7.99 1.02 13.64
N ARG A 56 6.75 0.88 14.13
CA ARG A 56 6.20 -0.37 14.69
C ARG A 56 5.56 -1.30 13.66
N ALA A 57 5.43 -0.87 12.41
CA ALA A 57 4.82 -1.65 11.34
C ALA A 57 5.88 -2.36 10.49
N ASN A 58 5.56 -3.57 10.03
CA ASN A 58 6.29 -4.19 8.93
C ASN A 58 5.65 -3.77 7.61
N ILE A 59 6.47 -3.35 6.64
CA ILE A 59 5.99 -2.85 5.36
C ILE A 59 6.77 -3.43 4.21
N VAL A 60 6.05 -3.79 3.16
CA VAL A 60 6.59 -4.05 1.83
C VAL A 60 5.74 -3.29 0.83
N ALA A 61 6.35 -2.37 0.08
CA ALA A 61 5.67 -1.64 -0.97
C ALA A 61 6.33 -1.91 -2.32
N TYR A 62 5.49 -2.13 -3.33
CA TYR A 62 5.91 -2.52 -4.66
C TYR A 62 5.16 -1.73 -5.73
N SER A 63 5.85 -1.36 -6.80
CA SER A 63 5.29 -0.61 -7.92
C SER A 63 6.32 -0.47 -9.03
N ASN A 64 5.92 -0.62 -10.29
CA ASN A 64 6.76 -0.24 -11.43
C ASN A 64 6.84 1.28 -11.67
N TYR A 65 6.05 2.09 -10.96
CA TYR A 65 6.17 3.55 -11.03
C TYR A 65 6.03 4.19 -9.64
N PRO A 66 7.00 3.94 -8.75
CA PRO A 66 6.95 4.40 -7.37
C PRO A 66 7.25 5.92 -7.28
N PRO A 67 6.99 6.54 -6.11
CA PRO A 67 7.39 7.92 -5.86
C PRO A 67 8.87 8.17 -6.19
N HIS A 68 9.19 9.39 -6.64
CA HIS A 68 10.55 9.86 -7.00
C HIS A 68 11.18 9.27 -8.28
N PHE A 69 10.53 8.32 -8.95
CA PHE A 69 11.02 7.78 -10.22
C PHE A 69 10.64 8.66 -11.40
N LYS A 70 11.56 8.92 -12.33
CA LYS A 70 11.28 9.81 -13.48
C LYS A 70 10.35 9.20 -14.52
N PHE A 71 10.34 7.87 -14.65
CA PHE A 71 9.57 7.13 -15.64
C PHE A 71 9.11 5.77 -15.07
N GLU A 72 8.09 5.20 -15.72
CA GLU A 72 7.58 3.87 -15.40
C GLU A 72 8.58 2.80 -15.87
N LEU A 73 8.85 1.84 -15.01
CA LEU A 73 9.79 0.76 -15.29
C LEU A 73 9.12 -0.34 -16.11
N PRO A 74 9.83 -0.95 -17.09
CA PRO A 74 9.28 -1.95 -18.00
C PRO A 74 9.23 -3.36 -17.37
N MET A 75 8.92 -3.44 -16.08
CA MET A 75 8.74 -4.71 -15.36
C MET A 75 7.25 -4.94 -15.08
N SER A 76 6.95 -5.88 -14.19
CA SER A 76 5.58 -6.17 -13.76
C SER A 76 4.80 -4.91 -13.40
N PRO A 77 3.60 -4.69 -13.97
CA PRO A 77 2.81 -3.50 -13.71
C PRO A 77 2.16 -3.50 -12.32
N GLY A 78 2.29 -4.58 -11.55
CA GLY A 78 1.73 -4.75 -10.22
C GLY A 78 2.16 -3.65 -9.26
N LYS A 79 1.19 -3.10 -8.51
CA LYS A 79 1.43 -2.08 -7.48
C LYS A 79 0.63 -2.39 -6.24
N GLY A 80 1.24 -2.18 -5.08
CA GLY A 80 0.57 -2.36 -3.81
C GLY A 80 1.45 -2.16 -2.61
N VAL A 81 0.83 -2.32 -1.45
CA VAL A 81 1.51 -2.28 -0.15
C VAL A 81 0.93 -3.35 0.76
N ILE A 82 1.84 -4.06 1.42
CA ILE A 82 1.54 -4.91 2.57
C ILE A 82 1.95 -4.15 3.82
N ILE A 83 1.04 -4.08 4.80
CA ILE A 83 1.37 -3.62 6.14
C ILE A 83 0.89 -4.68 7.14
N ALA A 84 1.79 -5.12 8.02
CA ALA A 84 1.48 -6.03 9.12
C ALA A 84 1.91 -5.42 10.46
N GLU A 85 1.04 -5.56 11.46
CA GLU A 85 1.19 -5.07 12.83
C GLU A 85 1.12 -6.24 13.84
N GLU A 86 1.03 -5.92 15.13
CA GLU A 86 0.86 -6.91 16.19
C GLU A 86 -0.46 -7.70 16.07
N GLN A 87 -0.51 -8.85 16.76
CA GLN A 87 -1.72 -9.65 16.96
C GLN A 87 -2.30 -10.23 15.67
N ASN A 88 -1.44 -10.61 14.71
CA ASN A 88 -1.87 -11.29 13.47
C ASN A 88 -2.83 -10.43 12.65
N LYS A 89 -2.56 -9.11 12.59
CA LYS A 89 -3.38 -8.12 11.90
C LYS A 89 -2.53 -7.42 10.86
N GLY A 90 -2.98 -7.45 9.62
CA GLY A 90 -2.44 -6.61 8.57
C GLY A 90 -3.41 -6.47 7.42
N PHE A 91 -2.96 -5.81 6.36
CA PHE A 91 -3.72 -5.64 5.15
C PHE A 91 -2.82 -5.66 3.92
N TRP A 92 -3.45 -6.01 2.80
CA TRP A 92 -2.88 -5.85 1.48
C TRP A 92 -3.74 -4.83 0.72
N LEU A 93 -3.11 -3.77 0.23
CA LEU A 93 -3.73 -2.76 -0.62
C LEU A 93 -3.12 -2.87 -2.02
N VAL A 94 -3.92 -3.27 -2.99
CA VAL A 94 -3.56 -3.28 -4.41
C VAL A 94 -4.10 -2.01 -5.06
N HIS A 95 -3.35 -1.40 -5.96
CA HIS A 95 -3.80 -0.20 -6.66
C HIS A 95 -3.24 -0.05 -8.07
N THR A 96 -3.82 0.87 -8.83
CA THR A 96 -3.29 1.29 -10.15
C THR A 96 -2.66 2.69 -10.14
N ALA A 97 -2.71 3.39 -9.00
CA ALA A 97 -2.15 4.74 -8.87
C ALA A 97 -0.63 4.78 -9.08
N LYS A 98 -0.17 5.72 -9.90
CA LYS A 98 1.25 6.05 -10.08
C LYS A 98 1.74 6.90 -8.91
N TYR A 99 3.03 6.81 -8.58
CA TYR A 99 3.65 7.61 -7.50
C TYR A 99 3.05 7.40 -6.10
N PHE A 100 2.40 6.26 -5.87
CA PHE A 100 1.72 5.94 -4.62
C PHE A 100 2.17 4.57 -4.07
N PRO A 101 2.14 4.37 -2.73
CA PRO A 101 2.14 5.43 -1.71
C PRO A 101 3.51 6.11 -1.57
N ASN A 102 3.53 7.41 -1.26
CA ASN A 102 4.75 8.09 -0.82
C ASN A 102 5.03 7.82 0.66
N ILE A 103 5.73 6.73 0.96
CA ILE A 103 6.04 6.29 2.32
C ILE A 103 6.95 7.26 3.10
N ALA A 104 7.82 7.98 2.39
CA ALA A 104 8.71 8.97 3.02
C ALA A 104 7.96 10.21 3.54
N GLY A 105 6.80 10.52 2.95
CA GLY A 105 5.99 11.68 3.30
C GLY A 105 5.07 11.47 4.51
N THR A 106 3.97 12.22 4.51
CA THR A 106 2.87 12.11 5.47
C THR A 106 1.58 11.69 4.77
N VAL A 107 0.56 11.31 5.53
CA VAL A 107 -0.75 10.95 4.98
C VAL A 107 -1.34 12.06 4.08
N ALA A 108 -1.14 13.32 4.45
CA ALA A 108 -1.61 14.49 3.71
C ALA A 108 -0.95 14.65 2.32
N THR A 109 0.21 14.01 2.11
CA THR A 109 0.98 14.12 0.87
C THR A 109 0.76 12.96 -0.10
N LEU A 110 -0.09 11.97 0.26
CA LEU A 110 -0.31 10.78 -0.57
C LEU A 110 -0.90 11.09 -1.96
N PHE A 111 -1.67 12.18 -2.07
CA PHE A 111 -2.33 12.60 -3.31
C PHE A 111 -1.94 14.04 -3.72
N SER A 112 -0.74 14.50 -3.34
CA SER A 112 -0.25 15.84 -3.72
C SER A 112 0.48 15.87 -5.07
N ASN A 113 0.97 14.72 -5.55
CA ASN A 113 1.67 14.65 -6.83
C ASN A 113 0.67 14.60 -8.00
N GLU A 114 0.89 15.42 -9.03
CA GLU A 114 0.06 15.44 -10.23
C GLU A 114 -0.04 14.04 -10.88
N LYS A 115 1.03 13.26 -10.89
CA LYS A 115 1.02 11.91 -11.47
C LYS A 115 0.09 10.94 -10.73
N THR A 116 -0.21 11.22 -9.46
CA THR A 116 -1.15 10.42 -8.66
C THR A 116 -2.60 10.86 -8.89
N THR A 117 -2.84 12.13 -9.23
CA THR A 117 -4.20 12.71 -9.35
C THR A 117 -4.68 12.93 -10.79
N LYS A 118 -3.78 13.02 -11.77
CA LYS A 118 -4.11 13.24 -13.18
C LYS A 118 -4.88 12.07 -13.79
N ASP A 119 -4.39 10.86 -13.61
CA ASP A 119 -5.01 9.65 -14.15
C ASP A 119 -6.07 9.10 -13.18
N ALA A 120 -7.02 8.32 -13.71
CA ALA A 120 -7.93 7.54 -12.87
C ALA A 120 -7.15 6.41 -12.17
N ALA A 121 -7.60 6.00 -10.97
CA ALA A 121 -6.96 4.90 -10.25
C ALA A 121 -7.97 4.07 -9.46
N ALA A 122 -7.76 2.76 -9.43
CA ALA A 122 -8.51 1.83 -8.59
C ALA A 122 -7.66 1.41 -7.39
N PHE A 123 -8.33 1.15 -6.27
CA PHE A 123 -7.73 0.62 -5.04
C PHE A 123 -8.62 -0.49 -4.49
N LEU A 124 -8.03 -1.60 -4.12
CA LEU A 124 -8.67 -2.72 -3.42
C LEU A 124 -7.88 -3.00 -2.16
N CYS A 125 -8.55 -3.01 -1.00
CA CYS A 125 -7.92 -3.34 0.27
C CYS A 125 -8.64 -4.48 0.95
N MET A 126 -7.85 -5.42 1.50
CA MET A 126 -8.34 -6.55 2.26
C MET A 126 -7.44 -6.77 3.47
N SER A 127 -8.06 -6.90 4.65
CA SER A 127 -7.40 -7.34 5.87
C SER A 127 -7.17 -8.84 5.87
N TYR A 128 -6.02 -9.25 6.39
CA TYR A 128 -5.58 -10.64 6.43
C TYR A 128 -4.86 -10.93 7.76
N SER A 129 -4.82 -12.20 8.12
CA SER A 129 -3.86 -12.73 9.08
C SER A 129 -2.45 -12.72 8.49
N ASP A 130 -1.43 -12.79 9.34
CA ASP A 130 -0.02 -12.90 8.93
C ASP A 130 0.20 -14.13 8.05
N VAL A 131 -0.46 -15.26 8.38
CA VAL A 131 -0.40 -16.49 7.57
C VAL A 131 -0.87 -16.22 6.14
N ASN A 132 -2.00 -15.53 5.98
CA ASN A 132 -2.56 -15.21 4.68
C ASN A 132 -1.75 -14.13 3.95
N LEU A 133 -1.19 -13.15 4.67
CA LEU A 133 -0.28 -12.16 4.08
C LEU A 133 1.02 -12.81 3.58
N ARG A 134 1.55 -13.82 4.26
CA ARG A 134 2.70 -14.59 3.76
C ARG A 134 2.35 -15.37 2.48
N ALA A 135 1.13 -15.91 2.38
CA ALA A 135 0.67 -16.52 1.14
C ALA A 135 0.53 -15.49 0.00
N VAL A 136 0.01 -14.30 0.30
CA VAL A 136 -0.04 -13.16 -0.63
C VAL A 136 1.36 -12.75 -1.09
N ALA A 137 2.36 -12.75 -0.21
CA ALA A 137 3.74 -12.43 -0.57
C ALA A 137 4.30 -13.38 -1.63
N LYS A 138 3.96 -14.67 -1.60
CA LYS A 138 4.33 -15.63 -2.66
C LYS A 138 3.68 -15.28 -4.00
N ILE A 139 2.39 -14.92 -3.98
CA ILE A 139 1.65 -14.50 -5.19
C ILE A 139 2.32 -13.28 -5.81
N ILE A 140 2.63 -12.29 -4.98
CA ILE A 140 3.32 -11.08 -5.43
C ILE A 140 4.70 -11.43 -6.00
N ASP A 141 5.47 -12.32 -5.36
CA ASP A 141 6.80 -12.73 -5.87
C ASP A 141 6.72 -13.35 -7.28
N TYR A 142 5.70 -14.16 -7.56
CA TYR A 142 5.47 -14.72 -8.91
C TYR A 142 5.22 -13.65 -9.97
N GLU A 143 4.67 -12.50 -9.58
CA GLU A 143 4.47 -11.38 -10.50
C GLU A 143 5.78 -10.65 -10.84
N GLN A 144 6.90 -10.96 -10.19
CA GLN A 144 8.20 -10.28 -10.36
C GLN A 144 8.10 -8.73 -10.25
N PRO A 145 7.57 -8.20 -9.14
CA PRO A 145 7.36 -6.79 -8.96
C PRO A 145 8.66 -6.07 -8.60
N ILE A 146 8.59 -4.75 -8.62
CA ILE A 146 9.67 -3.91 -8.13
C ILE A 146 9.40 -3.54 -6.68
N ILE A 147 10.21 -4.06 -5.77
CA ILE A 147 10.16 -3.64 -4.37
C ILE A 147 10.93 -2.33 -4.24
N TYR A 148 10.21 -1.25 -3.89
CA TYR A 148 10.81 0.09 -3.77
C TYR A 148 10.93 0.57 -2.32
N PHE A 149 10.26 -0.08 -1.38
CA PHE A 149 10.36 0.23 0.03
C PHE A 149 10.10 -1.01 0.88
N THR A 150 10.93 -1.21 1.90
CA THR A 150 10.72 -2.21 2.94
C THR A 150 11.01 -1.62 4.30
N GLN A 151 10.29 -2.09 5.31
CA GLN A 151 10.54 -1.71 6.69
C GLN A 151 10.30 -2.92 7.59
N ARG A 152 11.31 -3.25 8.40
CA ARG A 152 11.19 -4.17 9.51
C ARG A 152 10.80 -3.37 10.75
N SER A 153 9.80 -3.83 11.49
CA SER A 153 9.34 -3.17 12.69
C SER A 153 10.42 -3.08 13.77
N SER A 154 10.43 -1.96 14.52
CA SER A 154 11.23 -1.78 15.73
C SER A 154 10.77 -2.68 16.90
N VAL A 155 9.54 -3.20 16.84
CA VAL A 155 8.93 -4.01 17.90
C VAL A 155 9.13 -5.50 17.63
N GLN A 156 9.90 -6.17 18.50
CA GLN A 156 10.26 -7.58 18.38
C GLN A 156 9.05 -8.52 18.17
N ALA A 157 7.93 -8.26 18.87
CA ALA A 157 6.73 -9.07 18.76
C ALA A 157 6.11 -9.12 17.35
N THR A 158 6.43 -8.15 16.49
CA THR A 158 5.93 -8.09 15.10
C THR A 158 6.96 -8.55 14.08
N GLN A 159 8.24 -8.63 14.44
CA GLN A 159 9.33 -8.87 13.48
C GLN A 159 9.23 -10.22 12.78
N ALA A 160 8.60 -11.23 13.42
CA ALA A 160 8.43 -12.56 12.86
C ALA A 160 7.71 -12.58 11.50
N PHE A 161 6.81 -11.62 11.23
CA PHE A 161 6.20 -11.51 9.91
C PHE A 161 7.24 -11.12 8.85
N TYR A 162 8.01 -10.06 9.10
CA TYR A 162 9.04 -9.59 8.17
C TYR A 162 10.15 -10.62 7.98
N ASP A 163 10.54 -11.31 9.06
CA ASP A 163 11.63 -12.29 9.05
C ASP A 163 11.22 -13.65 8.44
N SER A 164 9.94 -13.84 8.11
CA SER A 164 9.46 -15.06 7.48
C SER A 164 10.10 -15.30 6.11
N ALA A 165 10.28 -16.57 5.76
CA ALA A 165 10.91 -16.96 4.48
C ALA A 165 10.17 -16.35 3.28
N GLU A 166 8.84 -16.31 3.30
CA GLU A 166 8.03 -15.70 2.23
C GLU A 166 8.33 -14.23 1.99
N ILE A 167 8.35 -13.45 3.08
CA ILE A 167 8.62 -12.01 2.98
C ILE A 167 10.08 -11.80 2.61
N GLN A 168 11.01 -12.57 3.20
CA GLN A 168 12.42 -12.51 2.84
C GLN A 168 12.65 -12.84 1.37
N THR A 169 12.00 -13.87 0.80
CA THR A 169 12.10 -14.17 -0.63
C THR A 169 11.58 -13.01 -1.47
N LEU A 170 10.39 -12.48 -1.17
CA LEU A 170 9.81 -11.36 -1.91
C LEU A 170 10.72 -10.12 -1.89
N ILE A 171 11.21 -9.72 -0.71
CA ILE A 171 12.07 -8.53 -0.60
C ILE A 171 13.47 -8.80 -1.13
N ASN A 172 13.92 -10.06 -1.18
CA ASN A 172 15.22 -10.49 -1.70
C ASN A 172 15.22 -10.90 -3.17
N GLY A 173 14.07 -10.82 -3.84
CA GLY A 173 13.88 -11.17 -5.24
C GLY A 173 14.66 -10.29 -6.22
N LEU A 174 14.57 -10.66 -7.50
CA LEU A 174 15.43 -10.18 -8.60
C LEU A 174 15.41 -8.66 -8.84
N HIS A 175 14.38 -7.96 -8.38
CA HIS A 175 14.08 -6.58 -8.76
C HIS A 175 13.92 -5.67 -7.54
N LYS A 176 15.01 -5.46 -6.80
CA LYS A 176 15.08 -4.45 -5.74
C LYS A 176 15.55 -3.11 -6.28
N TYR A 177 14.92 -2.04 -5.83
CA TYR A 177 15.54 -0.72 -5.90
C TYR A 177 16.32 -0.43 -4.61
N GLN A 178 17.63 -0.23 -4.73
CA GLN A 178 18.44 0.40 -3.69
C GLN A 178 18.67 1.86 -4.08
N PRO A 179 18.10 2.85 -3.36
CA PRO A 179 18.49 4.24 -3.56
C PRO A 179 19.99 4.34 -3.25
N ILE A 180 20.76 4.81 -4.23
CA ILE A 180 22.20 5.07 -4.06
C ILE A 180 22.30 6.17 -3.01
N GLY A 181 22.75 5.81 -1.81
CA GLY A 181 22.99 6.76 -0.73
C GLY A 181 24.08 7.74 -1.16
N THR A 182 23.82 9.03 -1.00
CA THR A 182 24.86 10.06 -0.91
C THR A 182 25.39 10.11 0.51
#